data_AF-A0A1Y3MYH0-F1
#
_entry.id   AF-A0A1Y3MYH0-F1
#
_cell.length_a   1.000
_cell.length_b   1.000
_cell.length_c   1.000
_cell.angle_alpha   90.00
_cell.angle_beta   90.00
_cell.angle_gamma   90.00
#
_symmetry.space_group_name_H-M   'P 1'
#
loop_
_entity.id
_entity.type
_entity.pdbx_description
1 polymer ?
#
loop_
_entity_poly.entity_id
_entity_poly.type
_entity_poly.pdbx_seq_one_letter_code
_entity_poly.pdbx_strand_id
1 'polypeptide(L)'
;MPLNILHHKSWNVYNTENIERVRRDEAKAKEEEERKKEKAIQAEREFRLSLLRQKNSIRTDSTSKDLLLDSNLNENGHINLFYEEEQQLNNGKNEEREKEEKAEKEKFESQFIYSLTGKDK
;
A
#
# COMPACT_ATOMS: atom_id res chain seq x y z
N MET A 1 -9.19 33.63 55.56
CA MET A 1 -8.49 33.42 54.26
C MET A 1 -7.59 32.18 54.42
N PRO A 2 -7.74 31.12 53.61
CA PRO A 2 -6.85 29.96 53.68
C PRO A 2 -5.44 30.31 53.18
N LEU A 3 -4.39 29.82 53.85
CA LEU A 3 -2.99 29.99 53.42
C LEU A 3 -2.62 28.96 52.35
N ASN A 4 -2.11 29.41 51.20
CA ASN A 4 -1.53 28.53 50.19
C ASN A 4 -0.10 28.14 50.60
N ILE A 5 0.12 26.87 50.91
CA ILE A 5 1.42 26.34 51.38
C ILE A 5 2.10 25.44 50.34
N LEU A 6 1.46 25.20 49.19
CA LEU A 6 1.91 24.22 48.22
C LEU A 6 3.28 24.57 47.64
N HIS A 7 3.53 25.85 47.35
CA HIS A 7 4.77 26.33 46.75
C HIS A 7 6.01 26.17 47.64
N HIS A 8 5.84 25.93 48.94
CA HIS A 8 6.94 25.68 49.88
C HIS A 8 7.23 24.18 50.08
N LYS A 9 6.53 23.29 49.37
CA LYS A 9 6.74 21.85 49.45
C LYS A 9 7.59 21.36 48.30
N SER A 10 8.54 20.48 48.62
CA SER A 10 9.42 19.83 47.64
C SER A 10 8.66 18.93 46.66
N TRP A 11 7.48 18.45 47.02
CA TRP A 11 6.62 17.63 46.15
C TRP A 11 5.69 18.47 45.26
N ASN A 12 5.78 19.80 45.30
CA ASN A 12 4.96 20.65 44.44
C ASN A 12 5.22 20.34 42.97
N VAL A 13 4.20 19.84 42.27
CA VAL A 13 4.27 19.47 40.85
C VAL A 13 4.67 20.65 39.96
N TYR A 14 4.32 21.88 40.37
CA TYR A 14 4.63 23.09 39.62
C TYR A 14 6.03 23.67 39.88
N ASN A 15 6.81 23.08 40.82
CA ASN A 15 8.20 23.50 40.99
C ASN A 15 8.99 23.20 39.71
N THR A 16 9.78 24.15 39.24
CA THR A 16 10.60 24.04 38.03
C THR A 16 11.50 22.80 38.09
N GLU A 17 12.09 22.52 39.25
CA GLU A 17 12.94 21.34 39.47
C GLU A 17 12.18 20.02 39.25
N ASN A 18 10.92 19.95 39.69
CA ASN A 18 10.10 18.75 39.53
C ASN A 18 9.66 18.57 38.08
N ILE A 19 9.30 19.67 37.41
CA ILE A 19 8.96 19.68 35.98
C ILE A 19 10.16 19.21 35.16
N GLU A 20 11.36 19.70 35.46
CA GLU A 20 12.59 19.28 34.78
C GLU A 20 12.95 17.82 35.03
N ARG A 21 12.71 17.31 36.25
CA ARG A 21 12.90 15.89 36.56
C ARG A 21 11.97 15.01 35.74
N VAL A 22 10.67 15.34 35.72
CA VAL A 22 9.68 14.62 34.90
C VAL A 22 10.07 14.65 33.43
N ARG A 23 10.45 15.82 32.91
CA ARG A 23 10.89 15.95 31.51
C ARG A 23 12.09 15.07 31.18
N ARG A 24 13.07 14.98 32.09
CA ARG A 24 14.25 14.12 31.91
C ARG A 24 13.88 12.64 31.92
N ASP A 25 13.00 12.24 32.84
CA ASP A 25 12.55 10.86 32.96
C ASP A 25 11.71 10.44 31.75
N GLU A 26 10.81 11.32 31.27
CA GLU A 26 10.03 11.12 30.04
C GLU A 26 10.93 11.03 28.80
N ALA A 27 11.92 11.92 28.68
CA ALA A 27 12.88 11.87 27.58
C ALA A 27 13.68 10.56 27.58
N LYS A 28 14.14 10.12 28.75
CA LYS A 28 14.88 8.86 28.91
C LYS A 28 13.99 7.64 28.60
N ALA A 29 12.73 7.64 29.04
CA ALA A 29 11.78 6.58 28.73
C ALA A 29 11.53 6.50 27.22
N LYS A 30 11.35 7.65 26.56
CA LYS A 30 11.16 7.73 25.11
C LYS A 30 12.37 7.20 24.34
N GLU A 31 13.59 7.58 24.72
CA GLU A 31 14.82 7.09 24.10
C GLU A 31 14.97 5.56 24.25
N GLU A 32 14.62 5.01 25.42
CA GLU A 32 14.67 3.56 25.64
C GLU A 32 13.66 2.80 24.76
N GLU A 33 12.45 3.33 24.61
CA GLU A 33 11.44 2.78 23.70
C GLU A 33 11.86 2.84 22.23
N GLU A 34 12.40 3.96 21.78
CA GLU A 34 12.92 4.12 20.42
C GLU A 34 14.02 3.10 20.15
N ARG A 35 14.98 2.97 21.06
CA ARG A 35 16.06 1.99 20.92
C ARG A 35 15.56 0.53 20.92
N LYS A 36 14.49 0.22 21.66
CA LYS A 36 13.84 -1.11 21.61
C LYS A 36 13.17 -1.35 20.25
N LYS A 37 12.47 -0.35 19.72
CA LYS A 37 11.82 -0.41 18.40
C LYS A 37 12.86 -0.59 17.28
N GLU A 38 13.95 0.16 17.32
CA GLU A 38 15.04 0.04 16.34
C GLU A 38 15.65 -1.37 16.34
N LYS A 39 15.91 -1.94 17.52
CA LYS A 39 16.40 -3.31 17.64
C LYS A 39 15.43 -4.34 17.06
N ALA A 40 14.13 -4.18 17.33
CA ALA A 40 13.11 -5.08 16.78
C ALA A 40 13.07 -5.00 15.24
N ILE A 41 13.09 -3.79 14.68
CA ILE A 41 13.12 -3.56 13.23
C ILE A 41 14.38 -4.16 12.61
N GLN A 42 15.54 -3.98 13.25
CA GLN A 42 16.80 -4.54 12.76
C GLN A 42 16.78 -6.07 12.76
N ALA A 43 16.31 -6.69 13.85
CA ALA A 43 16.17 -8.14 13.94
C ALA A 43 15.20 -8.68 12.87
N GLU A 44 14.08 -8.00 12.63
CA GLU A 44 13.13 -8.38 11.58
C GLU A 44 13.75 -8.28 10.17
N ARG A 45 14.51 -7.21 9.90
CA ARG A 45 15.24 -7.04 8.62
C ARG A 45 16.24 -8.16 8.41
N GLU A 46 17.04 -8.48 9.41
CA GLU A 46 18.03 -9.56 9.35
C GLU A 46 17.37 -10.92 9.15
N PHE A 47 16.29 -11.20 9.88
CA PHE A 47 15.50 -12.42 9.73
C PHE A 47 14.95 -12.54 8.30
N ARG A 48 14.28 -11.50 7.79
CA ARG A 48 13.73 -11.47 6.43
C ARG A 48 14.82 -11.68 5.37
N LEU A 49 15.98 -11.03 5.53
CA LEU A 49 17.11 -11.18 4.64
C LEU A 49 17.65 -12.63 4.64
N SER A 50 17.78 -13.23 5.83
CA SER A 50 18.23 -14.63 5.96
C SER A 50 17.28 -15.60 5.28
N LEU A 51 15.97 -15.41 5.44
CA LEU A 51 14.93 -16.23 4.82
C LEU A 51 14.97 -16.12 3.29
N LEU A 52 15.13 -14.91 2.75
CA LEU A 52 15.27 -14.68 1.31
C LEU A 52 16.53 -15.34 0.76
N ARG A 53 17.66 -15.24 1.47
CA ARG A 53 18.92 -15.89 1.09
C ARG A 53 18.78 -17.40 1.08
N GLN A 54 18.17 -17.99 2.11
CA GLN A 54 17.91 -19.42 2.17
C GLN A 54 17.01 -19.88 1.00
N LYS A 55 15.91 -19.15 0.74
CA LYS A 55 15.00 -19.45 -0.37
C LYS A 55 15.69 -19.36 -1.73
N ASN A 56 16.56 -18.37 -1.92
CA ASN A 56 17.35 -18.25 -3.16
C ASN A 56 18.39 -19.36 -3.29
N SER A 57 19.09 -19.74 -2.22
CA SER A 57 20.02 -20.88 -2.24
C SER A 57 19.32 -22.18 -2.65
N ILE A 58 18.13 -22.44 -2.09
CA ILE A 58 17.33 -23.61 -2.45
C ILE A 58 16.95 -23.57 -3.94
N ARG A 59 16.60 -22.39 -4.46
CA ARG A 59 16.28 -22.20 -5.89
C ARG A 59 17.49 -22.41 -6.79
N THR A 60 18.67 -21.93 -6.41
CA THR A 60 19.91 -22.11 -7.19
C THR A 60 20.31 -23.58 -7.28
N ASP A 61 20.13 -24.33 -6.19
CA ASP A 61 20.41 -25.76 -6.17
C ASP A 61 19.36 -26.57 -6.97
N SER A 62 18.14 -26.03 -7.12
CA SER A 62 17.08 -26.62 -7.95
C SER A 62 17.01 -26.07 -9.38
N THR A 63 17.90 -25.16 -9.79
CA THR A 63 17.92 -24.55 -11.15
C THR A 63 18.50 -25.48 -12.22
N SER A 64 18.32 -26.79 -12.07
CA SER A 64 18.51 -27.75 -13.15
C SER A 64 17.20 -28.40 -13.61
N LYS A 65 16.01 -27.93 -13.18
CA LYS A 65 14.76 -28.63 -13.55
C LYS A 65 13.55 -27.87 -14.09
N ASP A 66 13.24 -26.63 -13.73
CA ASP A 66 11.92 -26.08 -14.11
C ASP A 66 11.98 -24.84 -15.02
N LEU A 67 12.16 -25.13 -16.32
CA LEU A 67 11.98 -24.26 -17.49
C LEU A 67 10.48 -24.05 -17.81
N LEU A 68 9.71 -23.42 -16.91
CA LEU A 68 8.28 -23.13 -17.14
C LEU A 68 7.92 -21.67 -16.82
N LEU A 69 8.67 -20.72 -17.37
CA LEU A 69 8.34 -19.28 -17.28
C LEU A 69 8.02 -18.63 -18.64
N ASP A 70 8.09 -19.40 -19.74
CA ASP A 70 7.98 -18.84 -21.10
C ASP A 70 6.57 -18.34 -21.47
N SER A 71 5.52 -18.75 -20.76
CA SER A 71 4.15 -18.31 -21.06
C SER A 71 3.80 -16.90 -20.58
N ASN A 72 4.61 -16.30 -19.68
CA ASN A 72 4.36 -14.98 -19.07
C ASN A 72 5.32 -13.88 -19.57
N LEU A 73 6.09 -14.15 -20.63
CA LEU A 73 7.03 -13.20 -21.21
C LEU A 73 6.38 -12.47 -22.39
N ASN A 74 6.45 -11.14 -22.37
CA ASN A 74 6.08 -10.31 -23.52
C ASN A 74 7.10 -10.49 -24.65
N GLU A 75 6.76 -10.04 -25.86
CA GLU A 75 7.66 -10.06 -27.03
C GLU A 75 9.04 -9.41 -26.76
N ASN A 76 9.11 -8.48 -25.80
CA ASN A 76 10.33 -7.80 -25.37
C ASN A 76 11.08 -8.52 -24.22
N GLY A 77 10.64 -9.71 -23.80
CA GLY A 77 11.20 -10.47 -22.69
C GLY A 77 10.87 -9.91 -21.29
N HIS A 78 9.91 -9.00 -21.19
CA HIS A 78 9.43 -8.50 -19.89
C HIS A 78 8.39 -9.47 -19.31
N ILE A 79 8.47 -9.71 -17.99
CA ILE A 79 7.50 -10.54 -17.27
C ILE A 79 6.22 -9.73 -17.09
N ASN A 80 5.11 -10.23 -17.63
CA ASN A 80 3.80 -9.63 -17.44
C ASN A 80 3.15 -10.16 -16.15
N LEU A 81 3.19 -9.36 -15.08
CA LEU A 81 2.61 -9.73 -13.78
C LEU A 81 1.08 -9.80 -13.79
N PHE A 82 0.45 -9.18 -14.79
CA PHE A 82 -1.01 -9.05 -14.90
C PHE A 82 -1.62 -9.99 -15.95
N TYR A 83 -0.84 -10.93 -16.49
CA TYR A 83 -1.30 -11.84 -17.54
C TYR A 83 -2.58 -12.58 -17.15
N GLU A 84 -2.65 -13.10 -15.91
CA GLU A 84 -3.80 -13.85 -15.42
C GLU A 84 -5.05 -12.98 -15.22
N GLU A 85 -4.87 -11.72 -14.82
CA GLU A 85 -5.96 -10.74 -14.63
C GLU A 85 -6.52 -10.27 -15.98
N GLU A 86 -5.67 -10.05 -16.97
CA GLU A 86 -6.10 -9.69 -18.34
C GLU A 86 -6.95 -10.81 -18.98
N GLN A 87 -6.58 -12.08 -18.80
CA GLN A 87 -7.39 -13.21 -19.29
C GLN A 87 -8.77 -13.25 -18.60
N GLN A 88 -8.84 -12.95 -17.31
CA GLN A 88 -10.11 -12.94 -16.57
C GLN A 88 -11.04 -11.81 -17.05
N LEU A 89 -10.50 -10.62 -17.32
CA LEU A 89 -11.27 -9.49 -17.85
C LEU A 89 -11.73 -9.72 -19.29
N ASN A 90 -10.92 -10.40 -20.11
CA ASN A 90 -11.29 -10.77 -21.47
C ASN A 90 -12.34 -11.90 -21.53
N ASN A 91 -12.40 -12.75 -20.50
CA ASN A 91 -13.36 -13.87 -20.44
C ASN A 91 -14.76 -13.45 -19.96
N GLY A 92 -14.94 -12.25 -19.41
CA GLY A 92 -16.22 -11.73 -18.93
C GLY A 92 -16.79 -10.65 -19.83
N LYS A 93 -17.45 -11.01 -20.94
CA LYS A 93 -18.28 -10.04 -21.67
C LYS A 93 -19.50 -9.67 -20.83
N ASN A 94 -19.57 -8.42 -20.39
CA ASN A 94 -20.74 -7.90 -19.68
C ASN A 94 -21.83 -7.52 -20.71
N GLU A 95 -22.89 -8.34 -20.81
CA GLU A 95 -23.98 -8.14 -21.78
C GLU A 95 -24.70 -6.79 -21.63
N GLU A 96 -24.71 -6.21 -20.42
CA GLU A 96 -25.30 -4.89 -20.18
C GLU A 96 -24.51 -3.78 -20.88
N ARG A 97 -23.17 -3.89 -20.91
CA ARG A 97 -22.29 -2.91 -21.56
C ARG A 97 -22.47 -2.91 -23.08
N GLU A 98 -22.67 -4.07 -23.70
CA GLU A 98 -22.90 -4.18 -25.14
C GLU A 98 -24.28 -3.62 -25.54
N LYS A 99 -25.30 -3.79 -24.69
CA LYS A 99 -26.64 -3.23 -24.92
C LYS A 99 -26.64 -1.72 -24.81
N GLU A 100 -25.93 -1.15 -23.84
CA GLU A 100 -25.76 0.30 -23.71
C GLU A 100 -24.99 0.89 -24.90
N GLU A 101 -23.87 0.27 -25.29
CA GLU A 101 -23.08 0.73 -26.44
C GLU A 101 -23.88 0.66 -27.75
N LYS A 102 -24.73 -0.37 -27.91
CA LYS A 102 -25.63 -0.48 -29.07
C LYS A 102 -26.73 0.59 -29.04
N ALA A 103 -27.33 0.87 -27.88
CA ALA A 103 -28.34 1.92 -27.76
C ALA A 103 -27.75 3.33 -28.00
N GLU A 104 -26.49 3.57 -27.60
CA GLU A 104 -25.78 4.81 -27.93
C GLU A 104 -25.51 4.93 -29.43
N LYS A 105 -25.10 3.83 -30.08
CA LYS A 105 -24.93 3.80 -31.55
C LYS A 105 -26.25 4.08 -32.27
N GLU A 106 -27.35 3.45 -31.85
CA GLU A 106 -28.68 3.68 -32.45
C GLU A 106 -29.19 5.12 -32.23
N LYS A 107 -28.93 5.72 -31.06
CA LYS A 107 -29.24 7.14 -30.79
C LYS A 107 -28.39 8.06 -31.66
N PHE A 108 -27.11 7.75 -31.82
CA PHE A 108 -26.20 8.52 -32.66
C PHE A 108 -26.60 8.43 -34.13
N GLU A 109 -26.91 7.23 -34.63
CA GLU A 109 -27.43 7.02 -35.98
C GLU A 109 -28.77 7.73 -36.18
N SER A 110 -29.66 7.70 -35.20
CA SER A 110 -30.94 8.41 -35.26
C SER A 110 -30.75 9.92 -35.30
N GLN A 111 -29.87 10.48 -34.47
CA GLN A 111 -29.52 11.91 -34.51
C GLN A 111 -28.84 12.29 -35.83
N PHE A 112 -27.95 11.44 -36.32
CA PHE A 112 -27.26 11.63 -37.58
C PHE A 112 -28.25 11.62 -38.76
N ILE A 113 -29.14 10.64 -38.84
CA ILE A 113 -30.23 10.56 -39.82
C ILE A 113 -31.16 11.77 -39.71
N TYR A 114 -31.54 12.18 -38.50
CA TYR A 114 -32.36 13.38 -38.29
C TYR A 114 -31.66 14.66 -38.77
N SER A 115 -30.35 14.78 -38.56
CA SER A 115 -29.57 15.92 -39.04
C SER A 115 -29.44 15.96 -40.57
N LEU A 116 -29.47 14.80 -41.22
CA LEU A 116 -29.43 14.63 -42.68
C LEU A 116 -30.78 14.85 -43.34
N THR A 117 -31.87 14.48 -42.67
CA THR A 117 -33.24 14.55 -43.21
C THR A 117 -34.01 15.81 -42.77
N GLY A 118 -33.55 16.49 -41.71
CA GLY A 118 -34.23 17.61 -41.06
C GLY A 118 -33.90 19.01 -41.58
N LYS A 119 -33.38 19.14 -42.80
CA LYS A 119 -33.19 20.44 -43.47
C LYS A 119 -33.75 20.40 -44.89
N ASP A 120 -35.06 20.19 -45.03
CA ASP A 120 -35.80 20.56 -46.24
C ASP A 120 -37.29 20.75 -45.89
N LYS A 121 -37.62 21.93 -45.35
CA LYS A 121 -38.87 22.69 -45.59
C LYS A 121 -38.85 24.04 -44.88
#